data_AF-A0A1I7TF31-F1
#
_entry.id   AF-A0A1I7TF31-F1
#
_cell.length_a   1.000
_cell.length_b   1.000
_cell.length_c   1.000
_cell.angle_alpha   90.00
_cell.angle_beta   90.00
_cell.angle_gamma   90.00
#
_symmetry.space_group_name_H-M   'P 1'
#
loop_
_entity.id
_entity.type
_entity.pdbx_description
1 polymer ?
#
loop_
_entity_poly.entity_id
_entity_poly.type
_entity_poly.pdbx_seq_one_letter_code
_entity_poly.pdbx_strand_id
1 'polypeptide(L)'
;MLSLNIQLTPSVAEMEERYEAEYRLREDLFNRYDGSVPNKHGQGLELIPIMTIDHIRTLKDDKGTMTMSVTFVFTWMDERMMWNATQYTGIRRLSFNRFEYGLLWVPVINLADIPSHGKPQDVFGNHDLDITINDNGIVRATIKALVTVPCYFTFGDWPNDYQNCSLTLMTPYFADEFRFAKWGAAESARFLQERATDVEDFELIGVESTSYFLYLGMDVVYDFKELV
;
A
#
# COMPACT_ATOMS: atom_id res chain seq x y z
N MET A 1 -5.90 24.33 6.41
CA MET A 1 -6.96 24.53 7.43
C MET A 1 -7.23 23.18 8.08
N LEU A 2 -6.91 23.02 9.37
CA LEU A 2 -7.21 21.80 10.12
C LEU A 2 -8.63 21.91 10.68
N SER A 3 -9.52 21.00 10.30
CA SER A 3 -10.88 20.92 10.82
C SER A 3 -10.96 19.74 11.80
N LEU A 4 -11.37 20.02 13.04
CA LEU A 4 -11.59 19.01 14.08
C LEU A 4 -13.10 18.82 14.25
N ASN A 5 -13.61 17.67 13.82
CA ASN A 5 -15.03 17.35 13.89
C ASN A 5 -15.27 16.33 14.99
N ILE A 6 -16.26 16.58 15.85
CA ILE A 6 -16.72 15.65 16.88
C ILE A 6 -18.11 15.19 16.46
N GLN A 7 -18.30 13.87 16.37
CA GLN A 7 -19.60 13.28 16.07
C GLN A 7 -20.50 13.36 17.31
N LEU A 8 -21.76 13.75 17.12
CA LEU A 8 -22.76 13.67 18.18
C LEU A 8 -23.18 12.22 18.38
N THR A 9 -23.56 11.86 19.60
CA THR A 9 -24.10 10.53 19.89
C THR A 9 -25.45 10.37 19.19
N PRO A 10 -25.63 9.35 18.32
CA PRO A 10 -26.90 9.10 17.66
C PRO A 10 -27.92 8.53 18.66
N SER A 11 -29.21 8.71 18.37
CA SER A 11 -30.29 7.98 19.04
C SER A 11 -30.26 6.48 18.69
N VAL A 12 -30.95 5.67 19.49
CA VAL A 12 -31.07 4.22 19.23
C VAL A 12 -31.71 3.95 17.86
N ALA A 13 -32.72 4.74 17.47
CA ALA A 13 -33.39 4.58 16.18
C ALA A 13 -32.48 4.92 15.00
N GLU A 14 -31.70 6.00 15.08
CA GLU A 14 -30.73 6.38 14.05
C GLU A 14 -29.59 5.36 13.92
N MET A 15 -29.18 4.76 15.06
CA MET A 15 -28.17 3.71 15.06
C MET A 15 -28.67 2.44 14.37
N GLU A 16 -29.92 2.03 14.66
CA GLU A 16 -30.55 0.87 14.03
C GLU A 16 -30.75 1.08 12.51
N GLU A 17 -31.26 2.25 12.11
CA GLU A 17 -31.45 2.58 10.70
C GLU A 17 -30.13 2.53 9.93
N ARG A 18 -29.06 3.07 10.52
CA ARG A 18 -27.73 3.04 9.92
C ARG A 18 -27.16 1.62 9.82
N TYR A 19 -27.37 0.79 10.85
CA TYR A 19 -26.93 -0.60 10.85
C TYR A 19 -27.62 -1.40 9.73
N GLU A 20 -28.94 -1.26 9.61
CA GLU A 20 -29.73 -1.91 8.54
C GLU A 20 -29.32 -1.42 7.14
N ALA A 21 -29.05 -0.13 6.99
CA ALA A 21 -28.57 0.43 5.73
C ALA A 21 -27.18 -0.11 5.34
N GLU A 22 -26.25 -0.20 6.31
CA GLU A 22 -24.93 -0.77 6.06
C GLU A 22 -25.01 -2.27 5.74
N TYR A 23 -25.85 -3.03 6.45
CA TYR A 23 -26.07 -4.45 6.20
C TYR A 23 -26.59 -4.67 4.77
N ARG A 24 -27.62 -3.93 4.36
CA ARG A 24 -28.14 -3.98 2.98
C ARG A 24 -27.11 -3.59 1.94
N LEU A 25 -26.30 -2.56 2.21
CA LEU A 25 -25.24 -2.14 1.29
C LEU A 25 -24.21 -3.27 1.09
N ARG A 26 -23.77 -3.92 2.16
CA ARG A 26 -22.84 -5.06 2.07
C ARG A 26 -23.43 -6.19 1.25
N GLU A 27 -24.69 -6.57 1.51
CA GLU A 27 -25.39 -7.59 0.73
C GLU A 27 -25.44 -7.23 -0.77
N ASP A 28 -25.83 -5.99 -1.10
CA ASP A 28 -25.94 -5.53 -2.49
C ASP A 28 -24.59 -5.55 -3.23
N LEU A 29 -23.50 -5.18 -2.54
CA LEU A 29 -22.15 -5.18 -3.10
C LEU A 29 -21.61 -6.61 -3.29
N PHE A 30 -21.74 -7.49 -2.28
CA PHE A 30 -21.09 -8.80 -2.29
C PHE A 30 -21.89 -9.89 -2.99
N ASN A 31 -23.21 -9.74 -3.17
CA ASN A 31 -24.04 -10.77 -3.82
C ASN A 31 -23.61 -11.11 -5.26
N ARG A 32 -22.91 -10.21 -5.95
CA ARG A 32 -22.41 -10.41 -7.33
C ARG A 32 -20.91 -10.20 -7.47
N TYR A 33 -20.21 -10.10 -6.35
CA TYR A 33 -18.78 -9.90 -6.37
C TYR A 33 -18.06 -11.23 -6.61
N ASP A 34 -17.22 -11.26 -7.64
CA ASP A 34 -16.54 -12.48 -8.11
C ASP A 34 -15.10 -12.60 -7.60
N GLY A 35 -14.59 -11.59 -6.88
CA GLY A 35 -13.23 -11.58 -6.33
C GLY A 35 -12.13 -11.59 -7.39
N SER A 36 -12.46 -11.33 -8.66
CA SER A 36 -11.47 -11.26 -9.75
C SER A 36 -10.73 -9.91 -9.74
N VAL A 37 -9.59 -9.85 -10.42
CA VAL A 37 -8.82 -8.59 -10.56
C VAL A 37 -9.72 -7.49 -11.15
N PRO A 38 -9.82 -6.31 -10.53
CA PRO A 38 -10.64 -5.21 -11.02
C PRO A 38 -10.04 -4.61 -12.29
N ASN A 39 -10.34 -5.23 -13.42
CA ASN A 39 -9.89 -4.77 -14.73
C ASN A 39 -10.97 -3.93 -15.41
N LYS A 40 -10.57 -2.80 -15.96
CA LYS A 40 -11.48 -1.89 -16.66
C LYS A 40 -11.42 -2.15 -18.16
N HIS A 41 -12.36 -2.92 -18.71
CA HIS A 41 -12.58 -3.03 -20.17
C HIS A 41 -11.30 -3.18 -21.02
N GLY A 42 -10.37 -4.06 -20.61
CA GLY A 42 -9.10 -4.29 -21.32
C GLY A 42 -7.94 -3.36 -20.93
N GLN A 43 -8.14 -2.50 -19.93
CA GLN A 43 -7.08 -1.78 -19.23
C GLN A 43 -6.77 -2.50 -17.92
N GLY A 44 -5.48 -2.79 -17.70
CA GLY A 44 -5.01 -3.32 -16.44
C GLY A 44 -5.24 -2.35 -15.28
N LEU A 45 -5.28 -2.91 -14.08
CA LEU A 45 -5.40 -2.16 -12.83
C LEU A 45 -4.17 -1.27 -12.61
N GLU A 46 -4.40 -0.01 -12.30
CA GLU A 46 -3.35 0.88 -11.79
C GLU A 46 -3.47 0.98 -10.26
N LEU A 47 -2.44 0.51 -9.55
CA LEU A 47 -2.31 0.60 -8.11
C LEU A 47 -1.37 1.75 -7.76
N ILE A 48 -1.80 2.66 -6.89
CA ILE A 48 -0.98 3.76 -6.40
C ILE A 48 -0.32 3.33 -5.09
N PRO A 49 1.01 3.11 -5.06
CA PRO A 49 1.73 2.79 -3.84
C PRO A 49 2.19 4.08 -3.16
N ILE A 50 1.90 4.20 -1.87
CA ILE A 50 2.52 5.21 -1.00
C ILE A 50 3.21 4.49 0.15
N MET A 51 4.43 4.89 0.50
CA MET A 51 5.18 4.35 1.64
C MET A 51 5.66 5.49 2.52
N THR A 52 5.50 5.34 3.82
CA THR A 52 6.17 6.17 4.81
C THR A 52 7.01 5.30 5.73
N ILE A 53 8.25 5.71 5.96
CA ILE A 53 9.11 5.26 7.06
C ILE A 53 8.63 6.02 8.29
N ASP A 54 8.02 5.29 9.20
CA ASP A 54 7.55 5.87 10.45
C ASP A 54 8.71 6.01 11.45
N HIS A 55 9.64 5.05 11.41
CA HIS A 55 10.85 5.05 12.23
C HIS A 55 11.86 4.00 11.72
N ILE A 56 13.12 4.38 11.56
CA ILE A 56 14.21 3.41 11.37
C ILE A 56 14.52 2.80 12.76
N ARG A 57 14.63 1.46 12.86
CA ARG A 57 14.77 0.78 14.15
C ARG A 57 16.22 0.45 14.47
N THR A 58 16.94 -0.11 13.50
CA THR A 58 18.34 -0.53 13.66
C THR A 58 19.02 -0.53 12.30
N LEU A 59 20.26 -0.08 12.24
CA LEU A 59 21.20 -0.40 11.16
C LEU A 59 22.21 -1.42 11.70
N LYS A 60 22.52 -2.44 10.90
CA LYS A 60 23.50 -3.47 11.24
C LYS A 60 24.50 -3.54 10.12
N ASP A 61 25.61 -2.84 10.30
CA ASP A 61 26.76 -2.79 9.41
C ASP A 61 27.39 -4.18 9.23
N ASP A 62 27.53 -4.94 10.32
CA ASP A 62 28.05 -6.31 10.34
C ASP A 62 27.24 -7.28 9.45
N LYS A 63 25.94 -7.02 9.32
CA LYS A 63 25.00 -7.84 8.53
C LYS A 63 24.63 -7.24 7.20
N GLY A 64 24.95 -5.98 6.95
CA GLY A 64 24.49 -5.24 5.78
C GLY A 64 22.96 -5.12 5.73
N THR A 65 22.31 -4.80 6.85
CA THR A 65 20.83 -4.73 6.91
C THR A 65 20.31 -3.52 7.67
N MET A 66 19.15 -3.01 7.26
CA MET A 66 18.38 -2.01 7.98
C MET A 66 16.98 -2.53 8.29
N THR A 67 16.54 -2.35 9.53
CA THR A 67 15.17 -2.65 9.96
C THR A 67 14.42 -1.35 10.20
N MET A 68 13.20 -1.24 9.67
CA MET A 68 12.38 -0.03 9.78
C MET A 68 10.90 -0.35 9.96
N SER A 69 10.21 0.49 10.72
CA SER A 69 8.76 0.54 10.79
C SER A 69 8.25 1.38 9.63
N VAL A 70 7.39 0.81 8.80
CA VAL A 70 6.83 1.46 7.61
C VAL A 70 5.32 1.36 7.60
N THR A 71 4.67 2.38 7.06
CA THR A 71 3.26 2.36 6.69
C THR A 71 3.16 2.40 5.17
N PHE A 72 2.59 1.34 4.59
CA PHE A 72 2.17 1.32 3.20
C PHE A 72 0.72 1.79 3.07
N VAL A 73 0.44 2.59 2.07
CA VAL A 73 -0.92 2.97 1.65
C VAL A 73 -1.04 2.63 0.17
N PHE A 74 -1.87 1.65 -0.15
CA PHE A 74 -2.17 1.28 -1.52
C PHE A 74 -3.57 1.78 -1.87
N THR A 75 -3.70 2.45 -3.02
CA THR A 75 -4.99 2.95 -3.51
C THR A 75 -5.26 2.46 -4.91
N TRP A 76 -6.45 1.91 -5.15
CA TRP A 76 -6.92 1.51 -6.47
C TRP A 76 -8.41 1.79 -6.64
N MET A 77 -8.92 1.61 -7.86
CA MET A 77 -10.34 1.72 -8.19
C MET A 77 -10.93 0.34 -8.41
N ASP A 78 -12.08 0.04 -7.79
CA ASP A 78 -12.92 -1.10 -8.11
C ASP A 78 -14.35 -0.59 -8.39
N GLU A 79 -14.71 -0.50 -9.67
CA GLU A 79 -16.02 0.04 -10.10
C GLU A 79 -17.20 -0.84 -9.62
N ARG A 80 -16.94 -2.11 -9.30
CA ARG A 80 -17.95 -3.03 -8.75
C ARG A 80 -18.31 -2.68 -7.30
N MET A 81 -17.45 -1.90 -6.63
CA MET A 81 -17.59 -1.46 -5.25
C MET A 81 -18.14 -0.03 -5.15
N MET A 82 -18.80 0.47 -6.20
CA MET A 82 -19.46 1.77 -6.21
C MET A 82 -20.91 1.67 -5.72
N TRP A 83 -21.37 2.68 -4.99
CA TRP A 83 -22.78 2.79 -4.60
C TRP A 83 -23.23 4.25 -4.52
N ASN A 84 -24.54 4.45 -4.56
CA ASN A 84 -25.12 5.77 -4.31
C ASN A 84 -25.39 5.96 -2.82
N ALA A 85 -24.59 6.78 -2.14
CA ALA A 85 -24.73 7.05 -0.71
C ALA A 85 -26.15 7.46 -0.29
N THR A 86 -26.93 8.13 -1.15
CA THR A 86 -28.29 8.56 -0.81
C THR A 86 -29.27 7.40 -0.66
N GLN A 87 -28.97 6.22 -1.21
CA GLN A 87 -29.79 5.01 -1.09
C GLN A 87 -29.53 4.25 0.22
N TYR A 88 -28.43 4.57 0.92
CA TYR A 88 -27.96 3.89 2.13
C TYR A 88 -27.66 4.92 3.23
N THR A 89 -28.66 5.76 3.55
CA THR A 89 -28.60 6.72 4.67
C THR A 89 -27.35 7.63 4.67
N GLY A 90 -26.82 7.97 3.50
CA GLY A 90 -25.64 8.82 3.37
C GLY A 90 -24.31 8.14 3.71
N ILE A 91 -24.25 6.82 3.79
CA ILE A 91 -22.99 6.07 3.99
C ILE A 91 -22.08 6.33 2.78
N ARG A 92 -20.95 7.01 3.00
CA ARG A 92 -19.96 7.34 1.95
C ARG A 92 -18.70 6.49 2.01
N ARG A 93 -18.51 5.76 3.11
CA ARG A 93 -17.33 4.94 3.34
C ARG A 93 -17.72 3.69 4.10
N LEU A 94 -17.18 2.57 3.65
CA LEU A 94 -17.18 1.30 4.36
C LEU A 94 -15.77 1.01 4.86
N SER A 95 -15.68 0.52 6.10
CA SER A 95 -14.47 -0.05 6.66
C SER A 95 -14.67 -1.56 6.74
N PHE A 96 -13.63 -2.29 6.37
CA PHE A 96 -13.63 -3.74 6.45
C PHE A 96 -12.76 -4.17 7.61
N ASN A 97 -13.20 -5.19 8.33
CA ASN A 97 -12.34 -5.84 9.31
C ASN A 97 -11.61 -7.05 8.69
N ARG A 98 -10.59 -7.54 9.39
CA ARG A 98 -9.76 -8.67 8.95
C ARG A 98 -10.51 -9.94 8.53
N PHE A 99 -11.71 -10.17 9.06
CA PHE A 99 -12.50 -11.36 8.76
C PHE A 99 -13.28 -11.20 7.46
N GLU A 100 -13.47 -9.97 6.99
CA GLU A 100 -14.20 -9.65 5.77
C GLU A 100 -13.28 -9.48 4.56
N TYR A 101 -11.96 -9.36 4.75
CA TYR A 101 -11.00 -9.19 3.65
C TYR A 101 -11.02 -10.33 2.64
N GLY A 102 -11.36 -11.56 3.06
CA GLY A 102 -11.51 -12.69 2.15
C GLY A 102 -12.67 -12.56 1.14
N LEU A 103 -13.57 -11.60 1.35
CA LEU A 103 -14.67 -11.29 0.43
C LEU A 103 -14.25 -10.28 -0.64
N LEU A 104 -13.10 -9.62 -0.47
CA LEU A 104 -12.60 -8.58 -1.35
C LEU A 104 -11.41 -9.11 -2.16
N TRP A 105 -11.31 -8.67 -3.41
CA TRP A 105 -10.06 -8.81 -4.12
C TRP A 105 -9.02 -7.87 -3.51
N VAL A 106 -7.84 -8.40 -3.23
CA VAL A 106 -6.65 -7.65 -2.84
C VAL A 106 -5.47 -8.09 -3.72
N PRO A 107 -4.56 -7.18 -4.09
CA PRO A 107 -3.40 -7.56 -4.87
C PRO A 107 -2.40 -8.36 -4.05
N VAL A 108 -1.66 -9.24 -4.71
CA VAL A 108 -0.47 -9.87 -4.14
C VAL A 108 0.74 -8.98 -4.41
N ILE A 109 1.41 -8.53 -3.35
CA ILE A 109 2.61 -7.69 -3.45
C ILE A 109 3.67 -8.22 -2.51
N ASN A 110 4.71 -8.80 -3.08
CA ASN A 110 5.82 -9.39 -2.36
C ASN A 110 6.93 -8.36 -2.11
N LEU A 111 7.53 -8.43 -0.93
CA LEU A 111 8.86 -7.86 -0.68
C LEU A 111 9.92 -8.80 -1.26
N ALA A 112 10.62 -8.36 -2.30
CA ALA A 112 11.59 -9.20 -3.01
C ALA A 112 12.94 -9.28 -2.28
N ASP A 113 13.36 -8.18 -1.65
CA ASP A 113 14.69 -8.03 -1.05
C ASP A 113 14.67 -8.33 0.46
N ILE A 114 14.38 -9.57 0.85
CA ILE A 114 14.39 -9.99 2.27
C ILE A 114 15.77 -10.60 2.60
N PRO A 115 16.51 -10.06 3.59
CA PRO A 115 17.77 -10.66 4.02
C PRO A 115 17.58 -12.05 4.65
N SER A 116 18.38 -13.03 4.20
CA SER A 116 18.33 -14.47 4.56
C SER A 116 17.13 -15.24 4.01
N HIS A 117 17.19 -16.59 4.06
CA HIS A 117 16.28 -17.63 3.51
C HIS A 117 14.76 -17.52 3.82
N GLY A 118 14.24 -16.35 4.16
CA GLY A 118 12.82 -16.08 4.28
C GLY A 118 12.12 -16.24 2.92
N LYS A 119 10.90 -16.75 2.95
CA LYS A 119 10.03 -16.73 1.78
C LYS A 119 9.64 -15.28 1.48
N PRO A 120 9.46 -14.90 0.20
CA PRO A 120 8.83 -13.63 -0.16
C PRO A 120 7.58 -13.40 0.68
N GLN A 121 7.50 -12.24 1.32
CA GLN A 121 6.38 -11.90 2.20
C GLN A 121 5.41 -11.03 1.42
N ASP A 122 4.19 -11.53 1.24
CA ASP A 122 3.08 -10.73 0.72
C ASP A 122 2.68 -9.68 1.77
N VAL A 123 2.78 -8.41 1.40
CA VAL A 123 2.48 -7.26 2.26
C VAL A 123 1.00 -7.29 2.66
N PHE A 124 0.10 -7.76 1.79
CA PHE A 124 -1.34 -7.88 2.09
C PHE A 124 -1.67 -9.05 3.03
N GLY A 125 -0.73 -9.97 3.26
CA GLY A 125 -0.85 -11.01 4.28
C GLY A 125 -0.63 -10.51 5.72
N ASN A 126 -0.29 -9.22 5.90
CA ASN A 126 -0.02 -8.64 7.21
C ASN A 126 -1.30 -8.54 8.07
N HIS A 127 -1.17 -8.83 9.36
CA HIS A 127 -2.27 -8.72 10.33
C HIS A 127 -2.75 -7.27 10.56
N ASP A 128 -1.87 -6.28 10.36
CA ASP A 128 -2.17 -4.86 10.51
C ASP A 128 -2.60 -4.20 9.19
N LEU A 129 -3.48 -4.90 8.45
CA LEU A 129 -4.14 -4.40 7.24
C LEU A 129 -5.48 -3.76 7.64
N ASP A 130 -5.72 -2.54 7.17
CA ASP A 130 -7.00 -1.82 7.23
C ASP A 130 -7.46 -1.49 5.80
N ILE A 131 -8.69 -1.87 5.44
CA ILE A 131 -9.26 -1.56 4.13
C ILE A 131 -10.47 -0.65 4.29
N THR A 132 -10.44 0.45 3.55
CA THR A 132 -11.59 1.35 3.40
C THR A 132 -11.98 1.47 1.95
N ILE A 133 -13.29 1.53 1.70
CA ILE A 133 -13.85 1.74 0.37
C ILE A 133 -14.74 2.98 0.43
N ASN A 134 -14.59 3.90 -0.50
CA ASN A 134 -15.47 5.05 -0.65
C ASN A 134 -16.61 4.76 -1.64
N ASP A 135 -17.71 5.51 -1.55
CA ASP A 135 -18.91 5.39 -2.40
C ASP A 135 -18.63 5.49 -3.90
N ASN A 136 -17.53 6.14 -4.27
CA ASN A 136 -17.04 6.26 -5.64
C ASN A 136 -16.17 5.08 -6.13
N GLY A 137 -16.05 3.99 -5.37
CA GLY A 137 -15.31 2.78 -5.74
C GLY A 137 -13.80 2.83 -5.47
N ILE A 138 -13.30 3.93 -4.88
CA ILE A 138 -11.89 4.02 -4.48
C ILE A 138 -11.68 3.12 -3.26
N VAL A 139 -10.79 2.15 -3.41
CA VAL A 139 -10.33 1.28 -2.33
C VAL A 139 -8.97 1.77 -1.84
N ARG A 140 -8.84 1.88 -0.52
CA ARG A 140 -7.61 2.26 0.16
C ARG A 140 -7.26 1.23 1.21
N ALA A 141 -6.14 0.55 1.02
CA ALA A 141 -5.53 -0.35 1.99
C ALA A 141 -4.38 0.37 2.71
N THR A 142 -4.39 0.33 4.04
CA THR A 142 -3.30 0.84 4.89
C THR A 142 -2.68 -0.34 5.64
N ILE A 143 -1.37 -0.50 5.54
CA ILE A 143 -0.65 -1.65 6.12
C ILE A 143 0.53 -1.12 6.92
N LYS A 144 0.60 -1.47 8.21
CA LYS A 144 1.77 -1.18 9.04
C LYS A 144 2.66 -2.40 9.12
N ALA A 145 3.94 -2.25 8.81
CA ALA A 145 4.86 -3.37 8.74
C ALA A 145 6.22 -3.03 9.38
N LEU A 146 6.85 -4.04 9.96
CA LEU A 146 8.27 -4.00 10.32
C LEU A 146 9.03 -4.73 9.22
N VAL A 147 9.80 -3.99 8.42
CA VAL A 147 10.54 -4.55 7.27
C VAL A 147 12.04 -4.50 7.54
N THR A 148 12.74 -5.56 7.14
CA THR A 148 14.20 -5.60 7.14
C THR A 148 14.68 -5.73 5.71
N VAL A 149 15.54 -4.81 5.29
CA VAL A 149 16.03 -4.69 3.91
C VAL A 149 17.55 -4.81 3.86
N PRO A 150 18.12 -5.29 2.75
CA PRO A 150 19.55 -5.27 2.54
C PRO A 150 20.03 -3.83 2.34
N CYS A 151 21.25 -3.59 2.81
CA CYS A 151 21.96 -2.34 2.64
C CYS A 151 23.39 -2.63 2.21
N TYR A 152 23.86 -1.83 1.26
CA TYR A 152 25.24 -1.89 0.77
C TYR A 152 26.07 -0.87 1.53
N PHE A 153 26.93 -1.36 2.42
CA PHE A 153 27.79 -0.51 3.23
C PHE A 153 29.10 -0.19 2.52
N THR A 154 29.44 1.09 2.39
CA THR A 154 30.70 1.54 1.78
C THR A 154 31.45 2.47 2.73
N PHE A 155 32.55 1.99 3.30
CA PHE A 155 33.35 2.74 4.28
C PHE A 155 34.46 3.61 3.68
N GLY A 156 34.35 3.98 2.40
CA GLY A 156 35.42 4.70 1.68
C GLY A 156 35.71 6.09 2.24
N ASP A 157 34.67 6.77 2.74
CA ASP A 157 34.70 8.17 3.20
C ASP A 157 34.46 8.30 4.71
N TRP A 158 34.72 7.24 5.48
CA TRP A 158 34.56 7.25 6.94
C TRP A 158 35.29 8.45 7.57
N PRO A 159 34.65 9.24 8.46
CA PRO A 159 33.36 8.99 9.12
C PRO A 159 32.12 9.61 8.44
N ASN A 160 32.26 10.19 7.24
CA ASN A 160 31.15 10.83 6.50
C ASN A 160 30.72 9.94 5.33
N ASP A 161 30.48 8.66 5.59
CA ASP A 161 30.10 7.69 4.60
C ASP A 161 28.58 7.63 4.36
N TYR A 162 28.19 7.02 3.24
CA TYR A 162 26.81 6.89 2.80
C TYR A 162 26.42 5.43 2.70
N GLN A 163 25.22 5.09 3.16
CA GLN A 163 24.70 3.73 3.11
C GLN A 163 23.46 3.68 2.22
N ASN A 164 23.48 2.77 1.23
CA ASN A 164 22.38 2.61 0.28
C ASN A 164 21.59 1.35 0.62
N CYS A 165 20.32 1.54 0.99
CA CYS A 165 19.39 0.46 1.29
C CYS A 165 18.29 0.40 0.23
N SER A 166 17.88 -0.81 -0.16
CA SER A 166 16.92 -1.03 -1.24
C SER A 166 15.72 -1.85 -0.77
N LEU A 167 14.51 -1.38 -1.09
CA LEU A 167 13.26 -2.09 -0.87
C LEU A 167 12.53 -2.24 -2.21
N THR A 168 12.38 -3.48 -2.68
CA THR A 168 11.62 -3.77 -3.90
C THR A 168 10.27 -4.41 -3.59
N LEU A 169 9.22 -3.77 -4.11
CA LEU A 169 7.87 -4.34 -4.19
C LEU A 169 7.70 -5.05 -5.55
N MET A 170 7.27 -6.30 -5.52
CA MET A 170 7.07 -7.12 -6.72
C MET A 170 5.69 -7.75 -6.72
N THR A 171 5.04 -7.76 -7.88
CA THR A 171 3.76 -8.42 -8.09
C THR A 171 3.90 -9.61 -9.03
N PRO A 172 3.09 -10.69 -8.88
CA PRO A 172 3.09 -11.79 -9.85
C PRO A 172 2.28 -11.49 -11.12
N TYR A 173 1.54 -10.39 -11.18
CA TYR A 173 0.74 -10.01 -12.34
C TYR A 173 1.61 -9.47 -13.49
N PHE A 174 1.15 -9.67 -14.73
CA PHE A 174 1.79 -9.07 -15.90
C PHE A 174 1.43 -7.58 -16.03
N ALA A 175 2.30 -6.83 -16.71
CA ALA A 175 2.19 -5.38 -16.83
C ALA A 175 1.00 -4.91 -17.68
N ASP A 176 0.36 -5.77 -18.46
CA ASP A 176 -0.90 -5.49 -19.15
C ASP A 176 -2.12 -5.58 -18.22
N GLU A 177 -2.06 -6.42 -17.19
CA GLU A 177 -3.12 -6.61 -16.19
C GLU A 177 -2.97 -5.72 -14.96
N PHE A 178 -1.74 -5.37 -14.57
CA PHE A 178 -1.47 -4.63 -13.34
C PHE A 178 -0.24 -3.72 -13.47
N ARG A 179 -0.35 -2.48 -12.96
CA ARG A 179 0.74 -1.50 -12.97
C ARG A 179 0.79 -0.72 -11.67
N PHE A 180 2.00 -0.39 -11.24
CA PHE A 180 2.20 0.64 -10.21
C PHE A 180 2.13 2.03 -10.82
N ALA A 181 1.34 2.93 -10.22
CA ALA A 181 1.27 4.33 -10.61
C ALA A 181 2.58 5.04 -10.27
N LYS A 182 3.09 5.88 -11.19
CA LYS A 182 4.35 6.63 -10.99
C LYS A 182 4.28 7.68 -9.87
N TRP A 183 3.12 8.32 -9.70
CA TRP A 183 3.00 9.50 -8.83
C TRP A 183 2.97 9.19 -7.33
N GLY A 184 2.39 8.06 -6.90
CA GLY A 184 2.34 7.71 -5.48
C GLY A 184 3.72 7.46 -4.87
N ALA A 185 4.60 6.82 -5.65
CA ALA A 185 5.95 6.50 -5.22
C ALA A 185 6.84 7.78 -5.12
N ALA A 186 6.64 8.74 -6.04
CA ALA A 186 7.29 10.04 -5.99
C ALA A 186 6.83 10.90 -4.80
N GLU A 187 5.53 10.91 -4.49
CA GLU A 187 5.01 11.63 -3.30
C GLU A 187 5.52 11.00 -2.00
N SER A 188 5.64 9.67 -1.93
CA SER A 188 6.23 8.96 -0.78
C SER A 188 7.63 9.44 -0.45
N ALA A 189 8.49 9.56 -1.47
CA ALA A 189 9.85 10.06 -1.33
C ALA A 189 9.88 11.47 -0.71
N ARG A 190 8.95 12.35 -1.09
CA ARG A 190 8.88 13.74 -0.60
C ARG A 190 8.42 13.81 0.86
N PHE A 191 7.37 13.09 1.24
CA PHE A 191 6.86 13.08 2.62
C PHE A 191 7.87 12.50 3.62
N LEU A 192 8.76 11.62 3.16
CA LEU A 192 9.79 10.99 3.98
C LEU A 192 10.92 11.93 4.36
N GLN A 193 11.24 12.88 3.48
CA GLN A 193 12.29 13.85 3.70
C GLN A 193 11.93 14.90 4.77
N GLU A 194 10.63 15.12 5.02
CA GLU A 194 10.15 16.09 6.02
C GLU A 194 10.06 15.51 7.45
N ARG A 195 10.24 14.19 7.63
CA ARG A 195 10.16 13.48 8.92
C ARG A 195 11.49 12.82 9.29
N ALA A 196 12.58 13.56 9.20
CA ALA A 196 13.92 13.08 9.58
C ALA A 196 13.89 12.43 10.98
N THR A 197 14.10 11.11 11.03
CA THR A 197 14.36 10.39 12.27
C THR A 197 15.83 9.99 12.25
N ASP A 198 16.65 10.70 13.02
CA ASP A 198 18.01 10.26 13.32
C ASP A 198 17.94 8.89 14.00
N VAL A 199 18.82 7.98 13.59
CA VAL A 199 18.96 6.67 14.22
C VAL A 199 20.42 6.36 14.42
N GLU A 200 20.79 6.20 15.69
CA GLU A 200 22.19 6.05 16.09
C GLU A 200 23.01 7.25 15.56
N ASP A 201 24.01 6.98 14.73
CA ASP A 201 24.88 7.98 14.12
C ASP A 201 24.46 8.33 12.67
N PHE A 202 23.30 7.86 12.20
CA PHE A 202 22.82 8.04 10.83
C PHE A 202 21.63 8.99 10.72
N GLU A 203 21.62 9.78 9.64
CA GLU A 203 20.50 10.63 9.22
C GLU A 203 19.96 10.13 7.87
N LEU A 204 18.62 10.12 7.72
CA LEU A 204 17.99 9.81 6.44
C LEU A 204 18.11 11.01 5.48
N ILE A 205 19.03 10.92 4.53
CA ILE A 205 19.31 11.99 3.56
C ILE A 205 18.28 12.09 2.42
N GLY A 206 17.65 10.99 2.04
CA GLY A 206 16.75 10.95 0.90
C GLY A 206 16.17 9.57 0.63
N VAL A 207 15.08 9.55 -0.11
CA VAL A 207 14.42 8.35 -0.61
C VAL A 207 14.13 8.58 -2.09
N GLU A 208 14.57 7.66 -2.93
CA GLU A 208 14.27 7.69 -4.36
C GLU A 208 13.37 6.51 -4.72
N SER A 209 12.50 6.70 -5.70
CA SER A 209 11.62 5.65 -6.19
C SER A 209 11.67 5.54 -7.70
N THR A 210 11.84 4.31 -8.18
CA THR A 210 11.85 3.98 -9.61
C THR A 210 10.99 2.75 -9.84
N SER A 211 10.25 2.73 -10.95
CA SER A 211 9.50 1.55 -11.39
C SER A 211 10.22 0.88 -12.55
N TYR A 212 10.40 -0.43 -12.45
CA TYR A 212 11.05 -1.26 -13.47
C TYR A 212 10.06 -2.28 -14.02
N PHE A 213 10.12 -2.56 -15.31
CA PHE A 213 9.44 -3.70 -15.91
C PHE A 213 10.45 -4.83 -16.12
N LEU A 214 10.08 -6.05 -15.75
CA LEU A 214 10.95 -7.22 -15.91
C LEU A 214 10.43 -8.08 -17.07
N TYR A 215 11.28 -8.33 -18.06
CA TYR A 215 11.01 -9.29 -19.11
C TYR A 215 11.75 -10.60 -18.81
N LEU A 216 11.01 -11.71 -18.80
CA LEU A 216 11.51 -13.07 -18.47
C LEU A 216 12.33 -13.14 -17.17
N GLY A 217 12.10 -12.21 -16.24
CA GLY A 217 12.79 -12.15 -14.95
C GLY A 217 14.27 -11.77 -15.01
N MET A 218 14.80 -11.34 -16.16
CA MET A 218 16.23 -11.04 -16.33
C MET A 218 16.49 -9.66 -16.96
N ASP A 219 15.63 -9.19 -17.86
CA ASP A 219 15.84 -7.92 -18.56
C ASP A 219 15.00 -6.80 -17.94
N VAL A 220 15.67 -5.72 -17.52
CA VAL A 220 15.03 -4.49 -17.02
C VAL A 220 14.66 -3.60 -18.19
N VAL A 221 13.38 -3.27 -18.32
CA VAL A 221 12.86 -2.32 -19.31
C VAL A 221 12.31 -1.08 -18.58
N TYR A 222 12.73 0.09 -19.04
CA TYR A 222 12.40 1.38 -18.41
C TYR A 222 11.12 2.01 -18.97
N ASP A 223 10.67 1.63 -20.18
CA ASP A 223 9.39 2.04 -20.76
C ASP A 223 8.61 0.84 -21.31
N PHE A 224 7.41 0.60 -20.78
CA PHE A 224 6.51 -0.44 -21.26
C PHE A 224 6.15 -0.29 -22.75
N LYS A 225 6.16 0.94 -23.29
CA LYS A 225 5.89 1.19 -24.72
C LYS A 225 6.96 0.61 -25.65
N GLU A 226 8.14 0.26 -25.14
CA GLU A 226 9.19 -0.39 -25.93
C GLU A 226 8.97 -1.91 -26.07
N LEU A 227 8.02 -2.48 -25.31
CA LEU A 227 7.68 -3.91 -25.33
C LEU A 227 6.43 -4.26 -26.16
N VAL A 228 5.71 -3.24 -26.66
CA VAL A 228 4.45 -3.39 -27.44
C VAL A 228 4.63 -2.95 -28.87
#